data_AF-A0A523KAL9-F1
#
_entry.id   AF-A0A523KAL9-F1
#
_cell.length_a   1.000
_cell.length_b   1.000
_cell.length_c   1.000
_cell.angle_alpha   90.00
_cell.angle_beta   90.00
_cell.angle_gamma   90.00
#
_symmetry.space_group_name_H-M   'P 1'
#
loop_
_entity.id
_entity.type
_entity.pdbx_description
1 polymer ?
#
loop_
_entity_poly.entity_id
_entity_poly.type
_entity_poly.pdbx_seq_one_letter_code
_entity_poly.pdbx_strand_id
1 'polypeptide(L)'
;MSAEFQSFQTFYNGFIQHPLLLWLATGIGVGVALTRRGIDRRLAGYCIWLGALCLLDAWLTANYVVGVGRLPSWAASAVPLFFVLAGDFRFLLLAVAGTSLGGLEFDGRRLSQAAGLTLIVPVASQLILLWVPDSPDASRLLFLVYEALFVALTLALMRFHGNLRSNPWLRSVA
;
A
#
# COMPACT_ATOMS: atom_id res chain seq x y z
N MET A 1 29.10 16.31 -10.95
CA MET A 1 28.33 15.08 -10.70
C MET A 1 29.20 13.91 -11.14
N SER A 2 29.53 12.97 -10.25
CA SER A 2 30.43 11.86 -10.59
C SER A 2 29.77 10.89 -11.60
N ALA A 3 30.56 10.23 -12.43
CA ALA A 3 30.07 9.26 -13.42
C ALA A 3 29.26 8.11 -12.77
N GLU A 4 29.62 7.72 -11.55
CA GLU A 4 28.89 6.73 -10.75
C GLU A 4 27.48 7.19 -10.36
N PHE A 5 27.29 8.48 -10.10
CA PHE A 5 25.97 9.02 -9.77
C PHE A 5 25.05 9.01 -10.99
N GLN A 6 25.59 9.28 -12.19
CA GLN A 6 24.83 9.20 -13.44
C GLN A 6 24.47 7.76 -13.82
N SER A 7 25.38 6.79 -13.63
CA SER A 7 25.08 5.37 -13.91
C SER A 7 24.05 4.82 -12.92
N PHE A 8 24.12 5.19 -11.64
CA PHE A 8 23.09 4.85 -10.66
C PHE A 8 21.73 5.45 -11.01
N GLN A 9 21.66 6.74 -11.36
CA GLN A 9 20.40 7.37 -11.78
C GLN A 9 19.81 6.74 -13.04
N THR A 10 20.66 6.33 -13.98
CA THR A 10 20.23 5.67 -15.23
C THR A 10 19.67 4.28 -14.94
N PHE A 11 20.30 3.53 -14.04
CA PHE A 11 19.79 2.26 -13.56
C PHE A 11 18.47 2.42 -12.79
N TYR A 12 18.42 3.38 -11.86
CA TYR A 12 17.26 3.66 -11.02
C TYR A 12 16.03 4.07 -11.82
N ASN A 13 16.24 4.88 -12.86
CA ASN A 13 15.18 5.28 -13.79
C ASN A 13 14.97 4.27 -14.93
N GLY A 14 15.74 3.17 -14.96
CA GLY A 14 15.70 2.17 -16.01
C GLY A 14 14.59 1.14 -15.81
N PHE A 15 14.15 0.54 -16.92
CA PHE A 15 13.09 -0.48 -16.96
C PHE A 15 13.40 -1.72 -16.09
N ILE A 16 14.69 -1.97 -15.83
CA ILE A 16 15.16 -3.11 -15.04
C ILE A 16 14.81 -2.91 -13.56
N GLN A 17 14.99 -1.71 -13.01
CA GLN A 17 14.66 -1.44 -11.61
C GLN A 17 13.14 -1.27 -11.42
N HIS A 18 12.48 -0.53 -12.32
CA HIS A 18 11.03 -0.37 -12.36
C HIS A 18 10.53 -0.60 -13.79
N PRO A 19 9.60 -1.54 -14.07
CA PRO A 19 8.77 -2.33 -13.16
C PRO A 19 9.27 -3.77 -12.90
N LEU A 20 10.32 -4.23 -13.59
CA LEU A 20 10.65 -5.66 -13.66
C LEU A 20 10.96 -6.31 -12.30
N LEU A 21 11.81 -5.69 -11.47
CA LEU A 21 12.13 -6.22 -10.15
C LEU A 21 10.90 -6.30 -9.22
N LEU A 22 10.04 -5.28 -9.26
CA LEU A 22 8.80 -5.28 -8.48
C LEU A 22 7.83 -6.37 -8.95
N TRP A 23 7.76 -6.61 -10.26
CA TRP A 23 6.96 -7.71 -10.80
C TRP A 23 7.48 -9.07 -10.36
N LEU A 24 8.79 -9.29 -10.38
CA LEU A 24 9.40 -10.52 -9.89
C LEU A 24 9.15 -10.73 -8.40
N ALA A 25 9.38 -9.69 -7.59
CA ALA A 25 9.12 -9.74 -6.14
C ALA A 25 7.64 -10.07 -5.85
N THR A 26 6.73 -9.44 -6.59
CA THR A 26 5.29 -9.71 -6.49
C THR A 26 4.96 -11.15 -6.88
N GLY A 27 5.49 -11.65 -7.99
CA GLY A 27 5.28 -13.02 -8.44
C GLY A 27 5.78 -14.06 -7.44
N ILE A 28 6.97 -13.83 -6.86
CA ILE A 28 7.53 -14.67 -5.79
C ILE A 28 6.63 -14.62 -4.55
N GLY A 29 6.22 -13.44 -4.10
CA GLY A 29 5.36 -13.27 -2.93
C GLY A 29 4.02 -14.00 -3.07
N VAL A 30 3.35 -13.85 -4.22
CA VAL A 30 2.12 -14.58 -4.54
C VAL A 30 2.37 -16.08 -4.61
N GLY A 31 3.45 -16.53 -5.27
CA GLY A 31 3.82 -17.94 -5.36
C GLY A 31 4.06 -18.58 -3.99
N VAL A 32 4.77 -17.90 -3.10
CA VAL A 32 5.01 -18.35 -1.71
C VAL A 32 3.70 -18.40 -0.93
N ALA A 33 2.81 -17.40 -1.09
CA ALA A 33 1.52 -17.40 -0.43
C ALA A 33 0.64 -18.59 -0.88
N LEU A 34 0.61 -18.88 -2.19
CA LEU A 34 -0.22 -19.95 -2.75
C LEU A 34 0.33 -21.37 -2.54
N THR A 35 1.63 -21.51 -2.29
CA THR A 35 2.25 -22.83 -1.98
C THR A 35 2.06 -23.25 -0.51
N ARG A 36 1.57 -22.35 0.35
CA ARG A 36 1.25 -22.67 1.76
C ARG A 36 0.06 -23.62 1.82
N ARG A 37 0.29 -24.83 2.34
CA ARG A 37 -0.76 -25.82 2.61
C ARG A 37 -1.76 -25.26 3.63
N GLY A 38 -3.05 -25.39 3.34
CA GLY A 38 -4.13 -24.96 4.24
C GLY A 38 -4.55 -23.50 4.13
N ILE A 39 -4.11 -22.78 3.08
CA ILE A 39 -4.60 -21.42 2.82
C ILE A 39 -6.09 -21.45 2.46
N ASP A 40 -6.87 -20.58 3.10
CA ASP A 40 -8.28 -20.37 2.75
C ASP A 40 -8.39 -19.87 1.29
N ARG A 41 -9.36 -20.38 0.52
CA ARG A 41 -9.64 -19.97 -0.86
C ARG A 41 -9.86 -18.46 -0.98
N ARG A 42 -10.49 -17.82 0.01
CA ARG A 42 -10.72 -16.37 0.04
C ARG A 42 -9.41 -15.60 0.24
N LEU A 43 -8.55 -16.10 1.12
CA LEU A 43 -7.22 -15.53 1.35
C LEU A 43 -6.31 -15.71 0.13
N ALA A 44 -6.34 -16.88 -0.52
CA ALA A 44 -5.63 -17.12 -1.77
C ALA A 44 -6.09 -16.17 -2.89
N GLY A 45 -7.41 -16.02 -3.07
CA GLY A 45 -7.98 -15.06 -4.02
C GLY A 45 -7.57 -13.61 -3.71
N TYR A 46 -7.55 -13.25 -2.43
CA TYR A 46 -7.06 -11.95 -1.98
C TYR A 46 -5.57 -11.74 -2.29
N CYS A 47 -4.70 -12.72 -2.04
CA CYS A 47 -3.28 -12.65 -2.37
C CYS A 47 -3.05 -12.48 -3.89
N ILE A 48 -3.83 -13.18 -4.73
CA ILE A 48 -3.77 -13.01 -6.19
C ILE A 48 -4.17 -11.60 -6.59
N TRP A 49 -5.27 -11.08 -6.03
CA TRP A 49 -5.75 -9.73 -6.29
C TRP A 49 -4.74 -8.67 -5.85
N LEU A 50 -4.12 -8.83 -4.68
CA LEU A 50 -3.02 -7.99 -4.22
C LEU A 50 -1.82 -8.05 -5.15
N GLY A 51 -1.49 -9.25 -5.64
CA GLY A 51 -0.47 -9.44 -6.64
C GLY A 51 -0.74 -8.59 -7.88
N ALA A 52 -1.93 -8.73 -8.46
CA ALA A 52 -2.34 -7.93 -9.62
C ALA A 52 -2.27 -6.41 -9.34
N LEU A 53 -2.70 -5.97 -8.16
CA LEU A 53 -2.63 -4.57 -7.77
C LEU A 53 -1.17 -4.07 -7.68
N CYS A 54 -0.26 -4.84 -7.09
CA CYS A 54 1.17 -4.50 -7.03
C CYS A 54 1.83 -4.49 -8.42
N LEU A 55 1.43 -5.39 -9.33
CA LEU A 55 1.91 -5.39 -10.71
C LEU A 55 1.46 -4.12 -11.45
N LEU A 56 0.20 -3.72 -11.25
CA LEU A 56 -0.35 -2.49 -11.82
C LEU A 56 0.33 -1.25 -11.23
N ASP A 57 0.57 -1.22 -9.92
CA ASP A 57 1.28 -0.13 -9.24
C ASP A 57 2.68 0.06 -9.83
N ALA A 58 3.46 -1.02 -9.86
CA ALA A 58 4.80 -1.01 -10.41
C ALA A 58 4.84 -0.53 -11.87
N TRP A 59 3.82 -0.87 -12.67
CA TRP A 59 3.74 -0.48 -14.07
C TRP A 59 3.35 0.99 -14.24
N LEU A 60 2.30 1.45 -13.54
CA LEU A 60 1.70 2.76 -13.75
C LEU A 60 2.43 3.89 -13.00
N THR A 61 3.23 3.56 -11.98
CA THR A 61 4.09 4.54 -11.29
C THR A 61 5.47 4.67 -11.92
N ALA A 62 5.77 3.92 -12.98
CA ALA A 62 7.01 4.08 -13.73
C ALA A 62 7.07 5.44 -14.45
N ASN A 63 8.25 6.06 -14.48
CA ASN A 63 8.49 7.33 -15.20
C ASN A 63 8.11 7.26 -16.69
N TYR A 64 8.16 6.06 -17.26
CA TYR A 64 7.72 5.75 -18.61
C TYR A 64 6.92 4.46 -18.59
N VAL A 65 5.63 4.54 -18.95
CA VAL A 65 4.73 3.38 -18.98
C VAL A 65 4.87 2.70 -20.34
N VAL A 66 5.44 1.50 -20.35
CA VAL A 66 5.60 0.73 -21.60
C VAL A 66 4.23 0.52 -22.27
N GLY A 67 4.12 0.89 -23.55
CA GLY A 67 2.89 0.80 -24.34
C GLY A 67 1.97 2.03 -24.26
N VAL A 68 2.21 2.97 -23.34
CA VAL A 68 1.41 4.19 -23.17
C VAL A 68 2.25 5.46 -23.33
N GLY A 69 3.50 5.44 -22.85
CA GLY A 69 4.39 6.61 -22.81
C GLY A 69 4.36 7.32 -21.46
N ARG A 70 4.54 8.65 -21.46
CA ARG A 70 4.41 9.46 -20.24
C ARG A 70 2.94 9.67 -19.92
N LEU A 71 2.58 9.51 -18.64
CA LEU A 71 1.24 9.81 -18.17
C LEU A 71 0.92 11.30 -18.33
N PRO A 72 -0.32 11.66 -18.68
CA PRO A 72 -0.76 13.05 -18.65
C PRO A 72 -0.71 13.59 -17.21
N SER A 73 -0.56 14.92 -17.07
CA SER A 73 -0.32 15.59 -15.79
C SER A 73 -1.31 15.22 -14.68
N TRP A 74 -2.61 15.13 -15.01
CA TRP A 74 -3.63 14.74 -14.04
C TRP A 74 -3.45 13.28 -13.56
N ALA A 75 -3.06 12.37 -14.44
CA ALA A 75 -2.84 10.96 -14.10
C ALA A 75 -1.55 10.78 -13.31
N ALA A 76 -0.52 11.58 -13.59
CA ALA A 76 0.74 11.58 -12.85
C ALA A 76 0.55 11.90 -11.35
N SER A 77 -0.50 12.65 -11.00
CA SER A 77 -0.87 12.90 -9.58
C SER A 77 -1.91 11.90 -9.05
N ALA A 78 -2.90 11.53 -9.86
CA ALA A 78 -3.98 10.65 -9.43
C ALA A 78 -3.55 9.19 -9.21
N VAL A 79 -2.64 8.68 -10.06
CA VAL A 79 -2.17 7.29 -10.00
C VAL A 79 -1.42 6.99 -8.69
N PRO A 80 -0.40 7.78 -8.28
CA PRO A 80 0.26 7.56 -6.99
C PRO A 80 -0.72 7.67 -5.82
N LEU A 81 -1.62 8.65 -5.84
CA LEU A 81 -2.62 8.81 -4.79
C LEU A 81 -3.54 7.58 -4.69
N PHE A 82 -4.00 7.05 -5.82
CA PHE A 82 -4.81 5.83 -5.86
C PHE A 82 -4.07 4.65 -5.22
N PHE A 83 -2.79 4.44 -5.55
CA PHE A 83 -2.03 3.32 -5.00
C PHE A 83 -1.67 3.47 -3.52
N VAL A 84 -1.48 4.70 -3.03
CA VAL A 84 -1.41 4.99 -1.59
C VAL A 84 -2.72 4.60 -0.90
N LEU A 85 -3.86 5.09 -1.39
CA LEU A 85 -5.17 4.76 -0.80
C LEU A 85 -5.51 3.27 -0.89
N ALA A 86 -5.20 2.63 -2.02
CA ALA A 86 -5.38 1.20 -2.20
C ALA A 86 -4.44 0.39 -1.29
N GLY A 87 -3.22 0.90 -1.05
CA GLY A 87 -2.23 0.38 -0.12
C GLY A 87 -2.69 0.41 1.33
N ASP A 88 -3.33 1.49 1.75
CA ASP A 88 -3.94 1.61 3.06
C ASP A 88 -5.17 0.71 3.19
N PHE A 89 -6.03 0.72 2.16
CA PHE A 89 -7.24 -0.09 2.13
C PHE A 89 -6.93 -1.57 2.26
N ARG A 90 -5.91 -2.11 1.57
CA ARG A 90 -5.54 -3.54 1.70
C ARG A 90 -5.10 -3.89 3.13
N PHE A 91 -4.37 -3.00 3.80
CA PHE A 91 -3.91 -3.24 5.16
C PHE A 91 -5.09 -3.20 6.14
N LEU A 92 -5.93 -2.18 6.03
CA LEU A 92 -7.09 -1.97 6.89
C LEU A 92 -8.19 -3.01 6.64
N LEU A 93 -8.36 -3.45 5.39
CA LEU A 93 -9.27 -4.53 5.04
C LEU A 93 -8.77 -5.85 5.63
N LEU A 94 -7.49 -6.16 5.54
CA LEU A 94 -6.92 -7.35 6.20
C LEU A 94 -7.16 -7.28 7.72
N ALA A 95 -7.00 -6.10 8.30
CA ALA A 95 -7.17 -5.86 9.72
C ALA A 95 -8.62 -6.08 10.20
N VAL A 96 -9.61 -5.67 9.41
CA VAL A 96 -11.04 -5.77 9.78
C VAL A 96 -11.67 -7.10 9.32
N ALA A 97 -11.24 -7.64 8.17
CA ALA A 97 -11.76 -8.88 7.57
C ALA A 97 -11.07 -10.16 8.07
N GLY A 98 -9.91 -10.06 8.71
CA GLY A 98 -9.15 -11.18 9.26
C GLY A 98 -9.92 -11.94 10.34
N THR A 99 -10.00 -13.27 10.20
CA THR A 99 -10.61 -14.15 11.20
C THR A 99 -9.55 -14.77 12.11
N SER A 100 -9.95 -15.23 13.31
CA SER A 100 -9.06 -15.91 14.26
C SER A 100 -8.52 -17.26 13.76
N LEU A 101 -9.20 -17.86 12.79
CA LEU A 101 -8.81 -19.11 12.13
C LEU A 101 -7.85 -18.90 10.95
N GLY A 102 -7.48 -17.65 10.65
CA GLY A 102 -6.58 -17.35 9.56
C GLY A 102 -7.23 -17.22 8.17
N GLY A 103 -8.55 -17.08 8.13
CA GLY A 103 -9.29 -16.81 6.91
C GLY A 103 -9.62 -15.33 6.72
N LEU A 104 -10.31 -15.04 5.62
CA LEU A 104 -10.89 -13.72 5.35
C LEU A 104 -12.39 -13.82 5.18
N GLU A 105 -13.11 -12.97 5.89
CA GLU A 105 -14.55 -12.81 5.76
C GLU A 105 -14.85 -11.42 5.22
N PHE A 106 -15.26 -11.41 3.95
CA PHE A 106 -15.70 -10.20 3.27
C PHE A 106 -17.20 -10.06 3.40
N ASP A 107 -17.63 -9.05 4.12
CA ASP A 107 -19.02 -8.59 4.16
C ASP A 107 -19.05 -7.09 3.83
N GLY A 108 -20.22 -6.57 3.41
CA GLY A 108 -20.35 -5.16 3.02
C GLY A 108 -20.02 -4.19 4.15
N ARG A 109 -20.18 -4.59 5.41
CA ARG A 109 -19.88 -3.78 6.59
C ARG A 109 -18.37 -3.65 6.80
N ARG A 110 -17.61 -4.73 6.66
CA ARG A 110 -16.15 -4.72 6.81
C ARG A 110 -15.47 -3.98 5.66
N LEU A 111 -16.04 -4.09 4.45
CA LEU A 111 -15.59 -3.29 3.30
C LEU A 111 -15.81 -1.80 3.54
N SER A 112 -16.99 -1.39 4.03
CA SER A 112 -17.27 0.01 4.32
C SER A 112 -16.46 0.54 5.51
N GLN A 113 -16.23 -0.29 6.53
CA GLN A 113 -15.34 0.04 7.65
C GLN A 113 -13.90 0.26 7.18
N ALA A 114 -13.35 -0.64 6.37
CA ALA A 114 -12.01 -0.49 5.81
C ALA A 114 -11.92 0.78 4.95
N ALA A 115 -12.90 1.03 4.09
CA ALA A 115 -12.95 2.25 3.29
C ALA A 115 -13.02 3.52 4.16
N GLY A 116 -13.83 3.51 5.22
CA GLY A 116 -13.92 4.62 6.16
C GLY A 116 -12.59 4.87 6.88
N LEU A 117 -11.91 3.81 7.34
CA LEU A 117 -10.60 3.91 7.98
C LEU A 117 -9.52 4.44 7.02
N THR A 118 -9.56 4.01 5.75
CA THR A 118 -8.62 4.48 4.71
C THR A 118 -8.70 5.99 4.50
N LEU A 119 -9.86 6.61 4.71
CA LEU A 119 -10.01 8.06 4.55
C LEU A 119 -9.53 8.87 5.76
N ILE A 120 -9.35 8.25 6.93
CA ILE A 120 -8.97 8.98 8.15
C ILE A 120 -7.61 9.65 7.98
N VAL A 121 -6.59 8.89 7.58
CA VAL A 121 -5.21 9.40 7.50
C VAL A 121 -5.05 10.46 6.41
N PRO A 122 -5.52 10.26 5.16
CA PRO A 122 -5.49 11.28 4.13
C PRO A 122 -6.20 12.56 4.57
N VAL A 123 -7.43 12.46 5.09
CA VAL A 123 -8.19 13.64 5.52
C VAL A 123 -7.49 14.37 6.66
N ALA A 124 -7.04 13.64 7.69
CA ALA A 124 -6.32 14.24 8.82
C ALA A 124 -5.00 14.90 8.37
N SER A 125 -4.25 14.27 7.46
CA SER A 125 -3.02 14.85 6.92
C SER A 125 -3.27 16.17 6.18
N GLN A 126 -4.34 16.24 5.37
CA GLN A 126 -4.72 17.47 4.67
C GLN A 126 -5.16 18.55 5.64
N LEU A 127 -5.95 18.20 6.67
CA LEU A 127 -6.37 19.15 7.71
C LEU A 127 -5.19 19.73 8.48
N ILE A 128 -4.17 18.92 8.79
CA ILE A 128 -2.96 19.40 9.47
C ILE A 128 -2.19 20.38 8.57
N LEU A 129 -2.07 20.07 7.28
CA LEU A 129 -1.36 20.94 6.33
C LEU A 129 -2.03 22.29 6.11
N LEU A 130 -3.34 22.43 6.35
CA LEU A 130 -4.01 23.75 6.31
C LEU A 130 -3.40 24.76 7.29
N TRP A 131 -2.72 24.29 8.33
CA TRP A 131 -2.09 25.11 9.36
C TRP A 131 -0.57 25.27 9.15
N VAL A 132 -0.01 24.65 8.12
CA VAL A 132 1.41 24.69 7.82
C VAL A 132 1.66 25.73 6.72
N PRO A 133 2.59 26.69 6.92
CA PRO A 133 2.98 27.63 5.88
C PRO A 133 3.53 26.93 4.64
N ASP A 134 3.23 27.45 3.46
CA ASP A 134 3.79 26.96 2.21
C ASP A 134 5.32 26.98 2.28
N SER A 135 5.92 25.79 2.20
CA SER A 135 7.36 25.60 2.27
C SER A 135 7.80 24.61 1.19
N PRO A 136 9.03 24.74 0.66
CA PRO A 136 9.58 23.76 -0.28
C PRO A 136 9.71 22.35 0.32
N ASP A 137 9.68 22.23 1.66
CA ASP A 137 9.70 20.96 2.39
C ASP A 137 8.30 20.38 2.68
N ALA A 138 7.23 21.04 2.21
CA ALA A 138 5.85 20.62 2.48
C ALA A 138 5.58 19.16 2.06
N SER A 139 6.18 18.67 0.97
CA SER A 139 6.02 17.27 0.55
C SER A 139 6.65 16.28 1.52
N ARG A 140 7.82 16.61 2.11
CA ARG A 140 8.49 15.76 3.10
C ARG A 140 7.73 15.75 4.42
N LEU A 141 7.22 16.91 4.82
CA LEU A 141 6.40 17.05 6.01
C LEU A 141 5.06 16.33 5.86
N LEU A 142 4.40 16.44 4.69
CA LEU A 142 3.19 15.69 4.39
C LEU A 142 3.42 14.18 4.55
N PHE A 143 4.49 13.66 3.96
CA PHE A 143 4.85 12.26 4.08
C PHE A 143 5.08 11.85 5.55
N LEU A 144 5.84 12.64 6.31
CA LEU A 144 6.09 12.36 7.73
C LEU A 144 4.80 12.37 8.56
N VAL A 145 3.94 13.37 8.38
CA VAL A 145 2.65 13.48 9.07
C VAL A 145 1.75 12.30 8.70
N TYR A 146 1.71 11.93 7.42
CA TYR A 146 0.95 10.79 6.93
C TYR A 146 1.39 9.50 7.62
N GLU A 147 2.69 9.19 7.60
CA GLU A 147 3.25 7.99 8.21
C GLU A 147 2.99 7.96 9.73
N ALA A 148 3.19 9.08 10.43
CA ALA A 148 2.93 9.17 11.86
C ALA A 148 1.46 8.92 12.21
N LEU A 149 0.53 9.47 11.42
CA LEU A 149 -0.91 9.24 11.57
C LEU A 149 -1.28 7.78 11.26
N PHE A 150 -0.69 7.18 10.22
CA PHE A 150 -0.95 5.79 9.87
C PHE A 150 -0.46 4.82 10.96
N VAL A 151 0.71 5.08 11.53
CA VAL A 151 1.21 4.33 12.70
C VAL A 151 0.28 4.51 13.90
N ALA A 152 -0.13 5.75 14.21
CA ALA A 152 -1.05 6.01 15.31
C ALA A 152 -2.40 5.30 15.12
N LEU A 153 -2.95 5.31 13.91
CA LEU A 153 -4.18 4.58 13.56
C LEU A 153 -3.99 3.07 13.74
N THR A 154 -2.87 2.52 13.28
CA THR A 154 -2.55 1.10 13.42
C THR A 154 -2.47 0.70 14.89
N LEU A 155 -1.78 1.48 15.73
CA LEU A 155 -1.69 1.25 17.17
C LEU A 155 -3.08 1.36 17.85
N ALA A 156 -3.88 2.35 17.45
CA ALA A 156 -5.24 2.50 17.94
C ALA A 156 -6.11 1.29 17.54
N LEU A 157 -5.99 0.79 16.32
CA LEU A 157 -6.71 -0.41 15.87
C LEU A 157 -6.26 -1.65 16.64
N MET A 158 -4.95 -1.86 16.84
CA MET A 158 -4.44 -2.94 17.70
C MET A 158 -4.97 -2.82 19.12
N ARG A 159 -5.10 -1.60 19.63
CA ARG A 159 -5.63 -1.35 20.97
C ARG A 159 -7.15 -1.49 21.01
N PHE A 160 -7.95 -1.06 20.06
CA PHE A 160 -9.40 -0.96 20.26
C PHE A 160 -10.22 -1.97 19.44
N HIS A 161 -9.65 -2.55 18.39
CA HIS A 161 -10.36 -3.46 17.51
C HIS A 161 -10.25 -4.92 18.01
N GLY A 162 -11.37 -5.47 18.48
CA GLY A 162 -11.42 -6.80 19.10
C GLY A 162 -10.85 -7.92 18.22
N ASN A 163 -11.08 -7.86 16.90
CA ASN A 163 -10.58 -8.86 15.95
C ASN A 163 -9.04 -8.87 15.84
N LEU A 164 -8.39 -7.71 15.99
CA LEU A 164 -6.92 -7.64 15.88
C LEU A 164 -6.24 -8.18 17.14
N ARG A 165 -6.82 -7.91 18.31
CA ARG A 165 -6.31 -8.43 19.59
C ARG A 165 -6.44 -9.95 19.72
N SER A 166 -7.49 -10.52 19.14
CA SER A 166 -7.78 -11.95 19.20
C SER A 166 -7.09 -12.75 18.09
N ASN A 167 -6.55 -12.08 17.05
CA ASN A 167 -5.90 -12.76 15.96
C ASN A 167 -4.49 -13.24 16.37
N PRO A 168 -4.24 -14.56 16.44
CA PRO A 168 -2.95 -15.09 16.86
C PRO A 168 -1.80 -14.69 15.91
N TRP A 169 -2.11 -14.38 14.66
CA TRP A 169 -1.11 -13.99 13.65
C TRP A 169 -0.46 -12.65 13.98
N LEU A 170 -1.24 -11.70 14.48
CA LEU A 170 -0.74 -10.36 14.84
C LEU A 170 0.04 -10.36 16.15
N ARG A 171 -0.25 -11.29 17.07
CA ARG A 171 0.52 -11.45 18.31
C ARG A 171 1.93 -11.99 18.08
N SER A 172 2.17 -12.68 16.96
CA SER A 172 3.51 -13.21 16.65
C SER A 172 4.49 -12.16 16.12
N VAL A 173 3.99 -10.95 15.84
CA VAL A 173 4.76 -9.83 15.24
C VAL A 173 4.95 -8.67 16.24
N ALA A 174 4.23 -8.67 17.37
CA ALA A 174 4.34 -7.70 18.46
C ALA A 174 5.20 -8.26 19.60
#